data_AF-A0A356Z8B1-F1
#
_entry.id   AF-A0A356Z8B1-F1
#
_cell.length_a   1.000
_cell.length_b   1.000
_cell.length_c   1.000
_cell.angle_alpha   90.00
_cell.angle_beta   90.00
_cell.angle_gamma   90.00
#
_symmetry.space_group_name_H-M   'P 1'
#
loop_
_entity.id
_entity.type
_entity.pdbx_description
1 polymer ?
#
loop_
_entity_poly.entity_id
_entity_poly.type
_entity_poly.pdbx_seq_one_letter_code
_entity_poly.pdbx_strand_id
1 'polypeptide(L)'
;TMRENGLLLVTGATGSGKSTTLAAVINLLNHTRNCNILTLEEPIEYLHRHGTCIINQREIGTDSPSFALALRARAKEGPDVILIGEMRD
;
A
#
# COMPACT_ATOMS: atom_id res chain seq x y z
N THR A 1 10.56 -19.83 11.11
CA THR A 1 10.02 -18.51 11.51
C THR A 1 9.65 -17.75 10.25
N MET A 2 8.38 -17.42 10.03
CA MET A 2 8.00 -16.54 8.91
C MET A 2 8.69 -15.20 9.11
N ARG A 3 9.42 -14.72 8.10
CA ARG A 3 10.03 -13.39 8.17
C ARG A 3 8.91 -12.35 8.16
N GLU A 4 8.92 -11.46 9.13
CA GLU A 4 7.93 -10.36 9.24
C GLU A 4 8.12 -9.29 8.15
N ASN A 5 9.27 -9.30 7.48
CA ASN A 5 9.65 -8.33 6.45
C ASN A 5 9.99 -9.01 5.12
N GLY A 6 9.52 -8.42 4.01
CA GLY A 6 9.78 -8.90 2.66
C GLY A 6 9.25 -7.93 1.61
N LEU A 7 9.50 -8.26 0.34
CA LEU A 7 9.01 -7.50 -0.81
C LEU A 7 8.12 -8.42 -1.67
N LEU A 8 6.88 -8.00 -1.91
CA LEU A 8 5.97 -8.64 -2.85
C LEU A 8 5.88 -7.76 -4.09
N LEU A 9 6.17 -8.32 -5.27
CA LEU A 9 6.06 -7.63 -6.55
C LEU A 9 4.94 -8.26 -7.37
N VAL A 10 3.96 -7.45 -7.74
CA VAL A 10 2.89 -7.83 -8.67
C VAL A 10 3.15 -7.13 -9.99
N THR A 11 3.39 -7.90 -11.05
CA THR A 11 3.77 -7.37 -12.37
C THR A 11 2.82 -7.87 -13.46
N GLY A 12 2.87 -7.23 -14.62
CA GLY A 12 2.01 -7.57 -15.75
C GLY A 12 1.60 -6.33 -16.56
N ALA A 13 1.12 -6.56 -17.78
CA ALA A 13 0.64 -5.50 -18.67
C ALA A 13 -0.56 -4.75 -18.09
N THR A 14 -0.92 -3.62 -18.69
CA THR A 14 -2.17 -2.91 -18.37
C THR A 14 -3.36 -3.84 -18.55
N GLY A 15 -4.32 -3.80 -17.61
CA GLY A 15 -5.49 -4.68 -17.62
C GLY A 15 -5.26 -6.10 -17.09
N SER A 16 -4.03 -6.47 -16.67
CA SER A 16 -3.75 -7.82 -16.14
C SER A 16 -4.22 -8.07 -14.70
N GLY A 17 -4.96 -7.14 -14.09
CA GLY A 17 -5.51 -7.28 -12.74
C GLY A 17 -4.52 -7.06 -11.58
N LYS A 18 -3.41 -6.34 -11.81
CA LYS A 18 -2.41 -6.02 -10.77
C LYS A 18 -3.02 -5.30 -9.57
N SER A 19 -3.69 -4.18 -9.82
CA SER A 19 -4.28 -3.35 -8.78
C SER A 19 -5.39 -4.10 -8.03
N THR A 20 -6.21 -4.88 -8.74
CA THR A 20 -7.20 -5.76 -8.10
C THR A 20 -6.57 -6.82 -7.20
N THR A 21 -5.44 -7.40 -7.63
CA THR A 21 -4.70 -8.38 -6.84
C THR A 21 -4.08 -7.74 -5.59
N LEU A 22 -3.48 -6.56 -5.72
CA LEU A 22 -2.95 -5.80 -4.59
C LEU A 22 -4.07 -5.39 -3.62
N ALA A 23 -5.20 -4.89 -4.11
CA ALA A 23 -6.37 -4.57 -3.30
C ALA A 23 -6.90 -5.80 -2.55
N ALA A 24 -6.93 -6.97 -3.20
CA ALA A 24 -7.30 -8.23 -2.55
C ALA A 24 -6.32 -8.63 -1.44
N VAL A 25 -5.01 -8.42 -1.63
CA VAL A 25 -3.98 -8.65 -0.60
C VAL A 25 -4.18 -7.71 0.58
N ILE A 26 -4.39 -6.41 0.35
CA ILE A 26 -4.66 -5.44 1.43
C ILE A 26 -5.94 -5.81 2.18
N ASN A 27 -6.99 -6.19 1.47
CA ASN A 27 -8.23 -6.65 2.08
C ASN A 27 -8.02 -7.91 2.94
N LEU A 28 -7.24 -8.89 2.46
CA LEU A 28 -6.91 -10.08 3.23
C LEU A 28 -6.17 -9.72 4.51
N LEU A 29 -5.18 -8.82 4.45
CA LEU A 29 -4.44 -8.36 5.63
C LEU A 29 -5.38 -7.67 6.63
N ASN A 30 -6.29 -6.81 6.15
CA ASN A 30 -7.28 -6.09 6.97
C ASN A 30 -8.35 -6.97 7.65
N HIS A 31 -8.38 -8.28 7.34
CA HIS A 31 -9.26 -9.25 8.00
C HIS A 31 -8.50 -10.31 8.80
N THR A 32 -7.16 -10.37 8.66
CA THR A 32 -6.36 -11.46 9.22
C THR A 32 -5.22 -10.98 10.12
N ARG A 33 -4.91 -9.68 10.14
CA ARG A 33 -3.83 -9.10 10.93
C ARG A 33 -4.29 -7.83 11.63
N ASN A 34 -3.62 -7.49 12.73
CA ASN A 34 -3.73 -6.19 13.39
C ASN A 34 -2.46 -5.41 13.10
N CYS A 35 -2.48 -4.57 12.07
CA CYS A 35 -1.32 -3.83 11.62
C CYS A 35 -1.69 -2.45 11.06
N ASN A 36 -0.70 -1.56 10.97
CA ASN A 36 -0.81 -0.27 10.31
C ASN A 36 -0.37 -0.41 8.84
N ILE A 37 -1.28 -0.12 7.92
CA ILE A 37 -1.07 -0.19 6.48
C ILE A 37 -1.02 1.23 5.90
N LEU A 38 0.02 1.53 5.15
CA LEU A 38 0.14 2.75 4.35
C LEU A 38 0.06 2.41 2.86
N THR A 39 -0.85 3.01 2.11
CA THR A 39 -0.85 2.93 0.65
C THR A 39 -0.41 4.26 0.06
N LEU A 40 0.45 4.20 -0.96
CA LEU A 40 0.90 5.33 -1.76
C LEU A 40 0.52 5.04 -3.22
N GLU A 41 -0.35 5.84 -3.81
CA GLU A 41 -0.98 5.56 -5.11
C GLU A 41 -1.15 6.84 -5.95
N GLU A 42 -1.30 6.73 -7.27
CA GLU A 42 -1.51 7.86 -8.19
C GLU A 42 -2.45 7.47 -9.36
N PRO A 43 -3.77 7.73 -9.30
CA PRO A 43 -4.57 8.07 -8.12
C PRO A 43 -4.90 6.84 -7.26
N ILE A 44 -5.65 7.02 -6.16
CA ILE A 44 -6.19 5.88 -5.39
C ILE A 44 -7.20 5.11 -6.23
N GLU A 45 -6.94 3.82 -6.48
CA GLU A 45 -7.84 2.99 -7.31
C GLU A 45 -8.98 2.33 -6.50
N TYR A 46 -8.69 1.91 -5.26
CA TYR A 46 -9.64 1.22 -4.39
C TYR A 46 -9.66 1.87 -3.01
N LEU A 47 -10.85 2.20 -2.51
CA LEU A 47 -11.02 2.70 -1.14
C LEU A 47 -11.12 1.55 -0.15
N HIS A 48 -10.14 1.47 0.74
CA HIS A 48 -10.06 0.51 1.83
C HIS A 48 -10.55 1.14 3.12
N ARG A 49 -11.64 0.60 3.68
CA ARG A 49 -12.11 1.02 5.01
C ARG A 49 -11.27 0.36 6.09
N HIS A 50 -11.09 1.05 7.20
CA HIS A 50 -10.49 0.45 8.40
C HIS A 50 -11.27 -0.80 8.81
N GLY A 51 -10.53 -1.80 9.31
CA GLY A 51 -11.05 -3.08 9.77
C GLY A 51 -10.25 -3.54 10.99
N THR A 52 -9.63 -4.72 10.94
CA THR A 52 -8.65 -5.10 11.96
C THR A 52 -7.34 -4.33 11.80
N CYS A 53 -7.07 -3.79 10.61
CA CYS A 53 -5.97 -2.88 10.35
C CYS A 53 -6.44 -1.42 10.36
N ILE A 54 -5.53 -0.53 10.75
CA ILE A 54 -5.62 0.88 10.40
C ILE A 54 -5.00 1.04 9.02
N ILE A 55 -5.71 1.70 8.11
CA ILE A 55 -5.29 1.86 6.71
C ILE A 55 -5.28 3.33 6.37
N ASN A 56 -4.11 3.87 6.11
CA ASN A 56 -3.93 5.23 5.62
C ASN A 56 -3.62 5.18 4.14
N GLN A 57 -4.48 5.76 3.31
CA GLN A 57 -4.27 5.84 1.87
C GLN A 57 -3.84 7.25 1.50
N ARG A 58 -2.77 7.37 0.71
CA ARG A 58 -2.29 8.65 0.20
C ARG A 58 -2.23 8.64 -1.30
N GLU A 59 -2.82 9.68 -1.87
CA GLU A 59 -2.68 9.99 -3.27
C GLU A 59 -1.47 10.89 -3.51
N ILE A 60 -0.59 10.48 -4.41
CA ILE A 60 0.54 11.29 -4.86
C ILE A 60 0.03 12.43 -5.74
N GLY A 61 0.60 13.62 -5.55
CA GLY A 61 0.14 14.87 -6.13
C GLY A 61 -0.88 15.62 -5.25
N THR A 62 -1.69 14.89 -4.47
CA THR A 62 -2.72 15.48 -3.59
C THR A 62 -2.27 15.49 -2.12
N ASP A 63 -1.98 14.33 -1.54
CA ASP A 63 -1.61 14.17 -0.13
C ASP A 63 -0.09 14.19 0.10
N SER A 64 0.68 13.90 -0.95
CA SER A 64 2.15 13.91 -0.91
C SER A 64 2.72 14.27 -2.28
N PRO A 65 3.80 15.07 -2.38
CA PRO A 65 4.28 15.54 -3.68
C PRO A 65 4.92 14.46 -4.56
N SER A 66 5.48 13.40 -3.96
CA SER A 66 6.09 12.28 -4.69
C SER A 66 6.18 11.02 -3.81
N PHE A 67 6.32 9.86 -4.46
CA PHE A 67 6.55 8.58 -3.79
C PHE A 67 7.79 8.61 -2.90
N ALA A 68 8.91 9.18 -3.39
CA ALA A 68 10.15 9.26 -2.63
C ALA A 68 10.00 10.06 -1.33
N LEU A 69 9.26 11.19 -1.37
CA LEU A 69 8.99 11.99 -0.17
C LEU A 69 8.05 11.28 0.79
N ALA A 70 6.99 10.64 0.28
CA ALA A 70 6.06 9.87 1.09
C ALA A 70 6.75 8.68 1.80
N LEU A 71 7.62 7.96 1.09
CA LEU A 71 8.42 6.87 1.65
C LEU A 71 9.45 7.34 2.69
N ARG A 72 10.03 8.53 2.53
CA ARG A 72 10.90 9.11 3.57
C ARG A 72 10.10 9.49 4.82
N ALA A 73 8.89 10.03 4.64
CA ALA A 73 8.01 10.43 5.74
C ALA A 73 7.52 9.24 6.58
N ARG A 74 7.39 8.04 5.96
CA ARG A 74 6.88 6.81 6.61
C ARG A 74 7.56 6.46 7.93
N ALA A 75 8.83 6.82 8.10
CA ALA A 75 9.60 6.45 9.29
C ALA A 75 8.99 6.99 10.59
N LYS A 76 8.24 8.10 10.50
CA LYS A 76 7.51 8.67 11.65
C LYS A 76 6.19 7.95 11.94
N GLU A 77 5.63 7.25 10.96
CA GLU A 77 4.34 6.58 11.06
C GLU A 77 4.46 5.11 11.47
N GLY A 78 5.65 4.52 11.32
CA GLY A 78 5.91 3.13 11.63
C GLY A 78 4.92 2.15 10.99
N PRO A 79 4.64 2.24 9.67
CA PRO A 79 3.72 1.28 9.04
C PRO A 79 4.36 -0.11 8.99
N ASP A 80 3.55 -1.13 9.28
CA ASP A 80 3.94 -2.54 9.18
C ASP A 80 3.90 -3.02 7.73
N VAL A 81 2.97 -2.48 6.93
CA VAL A 81 2.80 -2.82 5.51
C VAL A 81 2.74 -1.52 4.71
N ILE A 82 3.49 -1.50 3.60
CA ILE A 82 3.47 -0.39 2.66
C ILE A 82 3.11 -0.93 1.29
N LEU A 83 2.03 -0.40 0.70
CA LEU A 83 1.72 -0.58 -0.70
C LEU A 83 2.25 0.62 -1.47
N ILE A 84 2.95 0.36 -2.56
CA ILE A 84 3.34 1.36 -3.54
C ILE A 84 2.63 0.95 -4.84
N GLY A 85 1.66 1.74 -5.28
CA GLY A 85 0.78 1.42 -6.42
C GLY A 85 1.55 1.24 -7.73
N GLU A 86 2.66 1.96 -7.87
CA GLU A 86 3.58 1.81 -8.99
C GLU A 86 5.00 2.21 -8.62
N MET A 87 5.97 1.65 -9.34
CA MET A 87 7.36 2.10 -9.26
C MET A 87 7.63 3.00 -10.47
N ARG A 88 7.56 4.30 -10.23
CA ARG A 88 8.08 5.35 -11.13
C ARG A 88 9.18 6.10 -10.37
N ASP A 89 10.00 6.82 -11.12
CA ASP A 89 11.24 7.48 -10.67
C ASP A 89 11.19 8.14 -9.28
#